data_AF-A0A3A6NBE0-F1
#
_entry.id   AF-A0A3A6NBE0-F1
#
_cell.length_a   1.000
_cell.length_b   1.000
_cell.length_c   1.000
_cell.angle_alpha   90.00
_cell.angle_beta   90.00
_cell.angle_gamma   90.00
#
_symmetry.space_group_name_H-M   'P 1'
#
loop_
_entity.id
_entity.type
_entity.pdbx_description
1 polymer ?
#
loop_
_entity_poly.entity_id
_entity_poly.type
_entity_poly.pdbx_seq_one_letter_code
_entity_poly.pdbx_strand_id
1 'polypeptide(L)'
;MSMDSNSSEITSMVKETLEKLESIDFRQKTDLNGYRNRFTERGWKAFLRFREGLSTSSKTSILRAELPSISRLEFNDNLDQCNVTIELNLRGSKNGERVEVTREIRLEMINEETWKIDRYESGLEREGCRESPVINSVFNGHPRVVKACPQKITLAMLVRNEADRYLPAVLQQAAQYVDEAVILDDASTDKTVEVCRELLQGIPSFIHVNQSPGFGNEINLRQQLWELAVQSSAEWILCLDADEVFEDRVVSEIRTLVNQPHIDVIGFRLYDFWDMEHYREDEFWNAHLRYAPFLVRYQSKFPYQWLETPLHCGRFPQNVTLLPSAVSNLRLKHFGWATTEDRQIKYTRYKEADPDGKYGILKQYESILDPKPNLIKWRENE
;
A
#
# COMPACT_ATOMS: atom_id res chain seq x y z
N MET A 1 -16.30 15.25 33.51
CA MET A 1 -16.19 13.85 33.96
C MET A 1 -14.72 13.51 34.10
N SER A 2 -14.33 12.63 35.04
CA SER A 2 -12.94 12.17 35.13
C SER A 2 -12.63 11.15 34.02
N MET A 3 -11.36 11.01 33.65
CA MET A 3 -10.89 10.03 32.66
C MET A 3 -11.31 8.60 33.02
N ASP A 4 -11.31 8.26 34.31
CA ASP A 4 -11.77 6.96 34.82
C ASP A 4 -13.28 6.73 34.60
N SER A 5 -14.09 7.79 34.78
CA SER A 5 -15.53 7.73 34.55
C SER A 5 -15.85 7.49 33.07
N ASN A 6 -15.16 8.19 32.17
CA ASN A 6 -15.31 8.00 30.72
C ASN A 6 -14.87 6.59 30.31
N SER A 7 -13.75 6.11 30.86
CA SER A 7 -13.22 4.78 30.55
C SER A 7 -14.18 3.66 30.96
N SER A 8 -14.79 3.77 32.13
CA SER A 8 -15.78 2.80 32.61
C SER A 8 -17.04 2.78 31.74
N GLU A 9 -17.54 3.95 31.36
CA GLU A 9 -18.72 4.10 30.51
C GLU A 9 -18.49 3.50 29.11
N ILE A 10 -17.37 3.85 28.47
CA ILE A 10 -16.96 3.31 27.17
C ILE A 10 -16.83 1.78 27.24
N THR A 11 -16.16 1.27 28.29
CA THR A 11 -15.97 -0.18 28.45
C THR A 11 -17.30 -0.92 28.53
N SER A 12 -18.25 -0.42 29.32
CA SER A 12 -19.58 -1.03 29.46
C SER A 12 -20.35 -0.98 28.13
N MET A 13 -20.36 0.19 27.47
CA MET A 13 -21.04 0.40 26.21
C MET A 13 -20.52 -0.53 25.11
N VAL A 14 -19.20 -0.59 24.93
CA VAL A 14 -18.53 -1.40 23.90
C VAL A 14 -18.80 -2.88 24.15
N LYS A 15 -18.70 -3.34 25.40
CA LYS A 15 -18.97 -4.72 25.78
C LYS A 15 -20.40 -5.14 25.47
N GLU A 16 -21.39 -4.39 25.96
CA GLU A 16 -22.80 -4.69 25.74
C GLU A 16 -23.19 -4.69 24.25
N THR A 17 -22.60 -3.78 23.49
CA THR A 17 -22.88 -3.61 22.06
C THR A 17 -22.24 -4.72 21.24
N LEU A 18 -20.93 -4.95 21.40
CA LEU A 18 -20.19 -5.84 20.51
C LEU A 18 -20.34 -7.32 20.83
N GLU A 19 -20.47 -7.73 22.10
CA GLU A 19 -20.77 -9.13 22.41
C GLU A 19 -22.09 -9.59 21.76
N LYS A 20 -23.06 -8.68 21.67
CA LYS A 20 -24.36 -8.96 21.06
C LYS A 20 -24.33 -8.87 19.55
N LEU A 21 -23.74 -7.81 19.00
CA LEU A 21 -23.67 -7.64 17.56
C LEU A 21 -22.83 -8.75 16.93
N GLU A 22 -21.62 -9.03 17.44
CA GLU A 22 -20.68 -9.99 16.85
C GLU A 22 -20.99 -11.46 17.12
N SER A 23 -21.88 -11.76 18.07
CA SER A 23 -22.41 -13.12 18.21
C SER A 23 -23.21 -13.53 16.96
N ILE A 24 -23.05 -14.79 16.56
CA ILE A 24 -23.75 -15.41 15.43
C ILE A 24 -24.55 -16.58 15.99
N ASP A 25 -25.87 -16.59 15.82
CA ASP A 25 -26.68 -17.78 16.09
C ASP A 25 -27.64 -17.96 14.91
N PHE A 26 -27.41 -18.95 14.05
CA PHE A 26 -28.27 -19.15 12.88
C PHE A 26 -29.76 -19.37 13.23
N ARG A 27 -30.07 -19.74 14.48
CA ARG A 27 -31.44 -19.96 14.97
C ARG A 27 -32.12 -18.65 15.39
N GLN A 28 -31.35 -17.59 15.63
CA GLN A 28 -31.86 -16.31 16.10
C GLN A 28 -31.34 -15.17 15.23
N LYS A 29 -32.24 -14.38 14.64
CA LYS A 29 -31.83 -13.19 13.93
C LYS A 29 -31.43 -12.11 14.93
N THR A 30 -30.18 -11.64 14.87
CA THR A 30 -29.72 -10.49 15.67
C THR A 30 -30.51 -9.25 15.27
N ASP A 31 -31.16 -8.60 16.24
CA ASP A 31 -31.83 -7.31 16.02
C ASP A 31 -30.78 -6.19 15.90
N LEU A 32 -30.33 -5.95 14.66
CA LEU A 32 -29.35 -4.90 14.38
C LEU A 32 -29.90 -3.51 14.69
N ASN A 33 -31.19 -3.27 14.44
CA ASN A 33 -31.78 -1.94 14.57
C ASN A 33 -31.79 -1.46 16.02
N GLY A 34 -31.90 -2.37 17.00
CA GLY A 34 -31.79 -2.06 18.42
C GLY A 34 -30.47 -1.44 18.85
N TYR A 35 -29.40 -1.53 18.04
CA TYR A 35 -28.09 -0.97 18.32
C TYR A 35 -27.74 0.25 17.48
N ARG A 36 -28.63 0.70 16.58
CA ARG A 36 -28.35 1.82 15.65
C ARG A 36 -27.91 3.10 16.36
N ASN A 37 -28.49 3.36 17.53
CA ASN A 37 -28.21 4.54 18.36
C ASN A 37 -26.84 4.50 19.06
N ARG A 38 -26.16 3.34 19.09
CA ARG A 38 -24.78 3.19 19.60
C ARG A 38 -23.72 3.64 18.59
N PHE A 39 -24.12 3.99 17.38
CA PHE A 39 -23.25 4.39 16.28
C PHE A 39 -23.62 5.78 15.76
N THR A 40 -22.64 6.52 15.26
CA THR A 40 -22.92 7.65 14.36
C THR A 40 -23.50 7.12 13.04
N GLU A 41 -24.02 7.99 12.18
CA GLU A 41 -24.47 7.56 10.84
C GLU A 41 -23.33 6.95 10.02
N ARG A 42 -22.14 7.55 10.10
CA ARG A 42 -20.94 7.06 9.46
C ARG A 42 -20.53 5.69 9.99
N GLY A 43 -20.43 5.55 11.31
CA GLY A 43 -20.05 4.29 11.97
C GLY A 43 -21.02 3.16 11.66
N TRP A 44 -22.33 3.46 11.63
CA TRP A 44 -23.35 2.47 11.29
C TRP A 44 -23.21 1.95 9.86
N LYS A 45 -23.00 2.84 8.89
CA LYS A 45 -22.77 2.46 7.48
C LYS A 45 -21.49 1.65 7.30
N ALA A 46 -20.44 1.94 8.07
CA ALA A 46 -19.20 1.16 8.06
C ALA A 46 -19.44 -0.27 8.60
N PHE A 47 -20.13 -0.38 9.74
CA PHE A 47 -20.48 -1.67 10.34
C PHE A 47 -21.36 -2.54 9.43
N LEU A 48 -22.40 -1.95 8.80
CA LEU A 48 -23.27 -2.70 7.89
C LEU A 48 -22.52 -3.23 6.66
N ARG A 49 -21.63 -2.42 6.06
CA ARG A 49 -20.80 -2.86 4.93
C ARG A 49 -19.91 -4.04 5.29
N PHE A 50 -19.33 -4.02 6.48
CA PHE A 50 -18.57 -5.16 7.01
C PHE A 50 -19.44 -6.42 7.16
N ARG A 51 -20.66 -6.27 7.72
CA ARG A 51 -21.61 -7.38 7.92
C ARG A 51 -22.12 -8.01 6.63
N GLU A 52 -22.39 -7.21 5.60
CA GLU A 52 -22.82 -7.73 4.30
C GLU A 52 -21.77 -8.67 3.70
N GLY A 53 -20.48 -8.36 3.87
CA GLY A 53 -19.35 -9.21 3.45
C GLY A 53 -19.25 -10.54 4.20
N LEU A 54 -19.76 -10.63 5.44
CA LEU A 54 -19.81 -11.88 6.22
C LEU A 54 -21.03 -12.76 5.90
N SER A 55 -22.04 -12.25 5.20
CA SER A 55 -23.35 -12.91 5.04
C SER A 55 -23.39 -14.15 4.14
N THR A 56 -22.25 -14.64 3.65
CA THR A 56 -22.18 -15.80 2.74
C THR A 56 -21.88 -17.14 3.43
N SER A 57 -21.66 -17.19 4.75
CA SER A 57 -21.03 -18.37 5.38
C SER A 57 -21.61 -18.81 6.73
N SER A 58 -22.91 -19.12 6.84
CA SER A 58 -23.46 -19.77 8.06
C SER A 58 -24.94 -20.12 7.92
N LYS A 59 -25.28 -21.33 7.44
CA LYS A 59 -26.62 -21.90 7.69
C LYS A 59 -26.69 -22.73 8.98
N THR A 60 -25.56 -22.91 9.67
CA THR A 60 -25.41 -23.84 10.79
C THR A 60 -24.47 -23.35 11.90
N SER A 61 -24.04 -22.08 11.89
CA SER A 61 -23.05 -21.59 12.86
C SER A 61 -23.69 -20.95 14.09
N ILE A 62 -23.15 -21.27 15.26
CA ILE A 62 -23.49 -20.71 16.57
C ILE A 62 -22.17 -20.29 17.23
N LEU A 63 -21.82 -19.01 17.17
CA LEU A 63 -20.64 -18.42 17.78
C LEU A 63 -21.07 -17.35 18.78
N ARG A 64 -20.58 -17.46 20.01
CA ARG A 64 -20.78 -16.45 21.04
C ARG A 64 -19.53 -15.57 21.13
N ALA A 65 -19.73 -14.27 20.96
CA ALA A 65 -18.71 -13.27 21.24
C ALA A 65 -18.60 -12.99 22.74
N GLU A 66 -17.37 -12.85 23.22
CA GLU A 66 -17.02 -12.51 24.59
C GLU A 66 -15.89 -11.47 24.56
N LEU A 67 -16.10 -10.35 25.24
CA LEU A 67 -15.11 -9.28 25.38
C LEU A 67 -14.49 -9.37 26.78
N PRO A 68 -13.29 -9.97 26.90
CA PRO A 68 -12.62 -10.12 28.19
C PRO A 68 -12.17 -8.77 28.76
N SER A 69 -11.54 -7.94 27.92
CA SER A 69 -11.03 -6.62 28.28
C SER A 69 -10.84 -5.75 27.04
N ILE A 70 -10.72 -4.43 27.27
CA ILE A 70 -10.24 -3.49 26.25
C ILE A 70 -8.70 -3.51 26.29
N SER A 71 -8.07 -3.75 25.13
CA SER A 71 -6.62 -3.86 25.00
C SER A 71 -5.93 -2.50 25.00
N ARG A 72 -6.57 -1.49 24.40
CA ARG A 72 -6.07 -0.10 24.36
C ARG A 72 -7.24 0.87 24.36
N LEU A 73 -7.13 1.94 25.15
CA LEU A 73 -8.10 3.02 25.22
C LEU A 73 -7.35 4.35 25.30
N GLU A 74 -7.48 5.18 24.27
CA GLU A 74 -6.73 6.43 24.15
C GLU A 74 -7.67 7.59 23.86
N PHE A 75 -7.64 8.59 24.72
CA PHE A 75 -8.43 9.80 24.54
C PHE A 75 -7.61 10.86 23.82
N ASN A 76 -8.29 11.74 23.09
CA ASN A 76 -7.72 13.00 22.66
C ASN A 76 -7.65 14.01 23.83
N ASP A 77 -6.96 15.13 23.61
CA ASP A 77 -6.75 16.16 24.63
C ASP A 77 -8.06 16.76 25.18
N ASN A 78 -9.12 16.77 24.36
CA ASN A 78 -10.43 17.31 24.72
C ASN A 78 -11.35 16.30 25.44
N LEU A 79 -10.93 15.03 25.55
CA LEU A 79 -11.70 13.91 26.12
C LEU A 79 -13.09 13.68 25.49
N ASP A 80 -13.30 14.17 24.27
CA ASP A 80 -14.53 14.05 23.49
C ASP A 80 -14.41 13.02 22.36
N GLN A 81 -13.20 12.49 22.13
CA GLN A 81 -12.94 11.38 21.21
C GLN A 81 -11.99 10.37 21.85
N CYS A 82 -12.17 9.09 21.51
CA CYS A 82 -11.21 8.07 21.88
C CYS A 82 -11.07 6.96 20.84
N ASN A 83 -9.85 6.42 20.77
CA ASN A 83 -9.55 5.20 20.03
C ASN A 83 -9.61 4.01 20.99
N VAL A 84 -10.35 2.98 20.58
CA VAL A 84 -10.52 1.75 21.37
C VAL A 84 -10.05 0.57 20.55
N THR A 85 -9.08 -0.18 21.06
CA THR A 85 -8.69 -1.49 20.52
C THR A 85 -9.16 -2.57 21.47
N ILE A 86 -9.90 -3.54 20.94
CA ILE A 86 -10.40 -4.68 21.70
C ILE A 86 -9.99 -5.98 21.04
N GLU A 87 -9.85 -7.01 21.86
CA GLU A 87 -9.80 -8.40 21.41
C GLU A 87 -11.12 -9.07 21.77
N LEU A 88 -11.80 -9.61 20.76
CA LEU A 88 -13.09 -10.27 20.91
C LEU A 88 -12.95 -11.76 20.67
N ASN A 89 -13.31 -12.57 21.66
CA ASN A 89 -13.24 -14.02 21.58
C ASN A 89 -14.58 -14.57 21.09
N LEU A 90 -14.57 -15.32 19.99
CA LEU A 90 -15.72 -16.01 19.43
C LEU A 90 -15.59 -17.49 19.68
N ARG A 91 -16.52 -18.06 20.44
CA ARG A 91 -16.50 -19.49 20.80
C ARG A 91 -17.82 -20.15 20.42
N GLY A 92 -17.75 -21.35 19.85
CA GLY A 92 -18.95 -22.15 19.62
C GLY A 92 -18.74 -23.20 18.55
N SER A 93 -19.68 -23.30 17.62
CA SER A 93 -19.60 -24.20 16.49
C SER A 93 -19.83 -23.49 15.15
N LYS A 94 -18.98 -23.79 14.17
CA LYS A 94 -19.11 -23.36 12.77
C LYS A 94 -19.18 -24.65 11.93
N ASN A 95 -20.27 -24.83 11.18
CA ASN A 95 -20.48 -26.03 10.35
C ASN A 95 -20.35 -27.38 11.10
N GLY A 96 -20.70 -27.43 12.39
CA GLY A 96 -20.63 -28.66 13.20
C GLY A 96 -19.27 -28.93 13.85
N GLU A 97 -18.25 -28.13 13.55
CA GLU A 97 -16.95 -28.20 14.21
C GLU A 97 -16.88 -27.18 15.34
N ARG A 98 -16.14 -27.50 16.41
CA ARG A 98 -15.91 -26.57 17.52
C ARG A 98 -14.86 -25.54 17.10
N VAL A 99 -15.16 -24.28 17.34
CA VAL A 99 -14.38 -23.12 16.88
C VAL A 99 -14.11 -22.19 18.06
N GLU A 100 -12.90 -21.61 18.09
CA GLU A 100 -12.47 -20.59 19.05
C GLU A 100 -11.54 -19.57 18.36
N VAL A 101 -12.14 -18.45 17.92
CA VAL A 101 -11.46 -17.36 17.21
C VAL A 101 -11.21 -16.20 18.16
N THR A 102 -10.11 -15.48 18.00
CA THR A 102 -9.97 -14.12 18.52
C THR A 102 -9.92 -13.13 17.36
N ARG A 103 -10.67 -12.04 17.46
CA ARG A 103 -10.66 -10.94 16.48
C ARG A 103 -10.25 -9.64 17.15
N GLU A 104 -9.32 -8.92 16.54
CA GLU A 104 -9.04 -7.53 16.93
C GLU A 104 -10.06 -6.61 16.25
N ILE A 105 -10.68 -5.73 17.04
CA ILE A 105 -11.58 -4.68 16.55
C ILE A 105 -11.01 -3.34 17.02
N ARG A 106 -10.92 -2.40 16.08
CA ARG A 106 -10.52 -1.01 16.31
C ARG A 106 -11.74 -0.13 16.10
N LEU A 107 -11.99 0.73 17.08
CA LEU A 107 -13.10 1.67 17.09
C LEU A 107 -12.54 3.08 17.25
N GLU A 108 -13.11 4.01 16.46
CA GLU A 108 -13.07 5.43 16.81
C GLU A 108 -14.41 5.75 17.45
N MET A 109 -14.40 6.36 18.63
CA MET A 109 -15.60 6.76 19.34
C MET A 109 -15.60 8.26 19.60
N ILE A 110 -16.79 8.85 19.51
CA ILE A 110 -17.01 10.28 19.70
C ILE A 110 -18.11 10.46 20.75
N ASN A 111 -17.96 11.47 21.61
CA ASN A 111 -18.94 11.83 22.61
C ASN A 111 -19.89 12.92 22.07
N GLU A 112 -21.12 12.53 21.73
CA GLU A 112 -22.20 13.43 21.30
C GLU A 112 -23.37 13.30 22.29
N GLU A 113 -23.23 13.92 23.47
CA GLU A 113 -24.09 13.73 24.67
C GLU A 113 -23.99 12.34 25.32
N THR A 114 -23.68 11.32 24.52
CA THR A 114 -23.30 9.95 24.92
C THR A 114 -22.24 9.43 23.95
N TRP A 115 -21.41 8.49 24.40
CA TRP A 115 -20.40 7.84 23.55
C TRP A 115 -21.04 7.02 22.43
N LYS A 116 -20.58 7.24 21.20
CA LYS A 116 -21.01 6.50 19.99
C LYS A 116 -19.80 6.02 19.20
N ILE A 117 -19.97 4.89 18.51
CA ILE A 117 -18.98 4.36 17.57
C ILE A 117 -19.08 5.14 16.25
N ASP A 118 -18.03 5.88 15.90
CA ASP A 118 -17.92 6.61 14.63
C ASP A 118 -17.21 5.82 13.53
N ARG A 119 -16.26 4.96 13.92
CA ARG A 119 -15.61 4.01 13.01
C ARG A 119 -15.57 2.61 13.60
N TYR A 120 -15.78 1.62 12.75
CA TYR A 120 -15.70 0.20 13.07
C TYR A 120 -14.78 -0.49 12.08
N GLU A 121 -13.63 -0.96 12.53
CA GLU A 121 -12.66 -1.72 11.74
C GLU A 121 -12.43 -3.07 12.44
N SER A 122 -12.82 -4.17 11.79
CA SER A 122 -12.50 -5.51 12.25
C SER A 122 -11.41 -6.09 11.36
N GLY A 123 -10.31 -6.53 11.98
CA GLY A 123 -9.38 -7.43 11.28
C GLY A 123 -10.13 -8.73 10.99
N LEU A 124 -10.25 -9.11 9.72
CA LEU A 124 -10.91 -10.35 9.31
C LEU A 124 -10.42 -11.55 10.13
N GLU A 125 -11.36 -12.45 10.44
CA GLU A 125 -11.17 -13.74 11.10
C GLU A 125 -9.90 -14.46 10.64
N ARG A 126 -8.98 -14.71 11.58
CA ARG A 126 -8.16 -15.93 11.53
C ARG A 126 -9.02 -17.10 12.00
N GLU A 127 -9.88 -17.66 11.16
CA GLU A 127 -10.30 -19.05 11.33
C GLU A 127 -10.89 -19.66 10.06
N GLY A 128 -10.21 -20.69 9.56
CA GLY A 128 -10.53 -21.42 8.33
C GLY A 128 -9.40 -21.37 7.30
N CYS A 129 -8.54 -20.36 7.36
CA CYS A 129 -7.15 -20.62 7.04
C CYS A 129 -6.61 -21.43 8.23
N ARG A 130 -6.19 -22.68 8.00
CA ARG A 130 -4.90 -23.11 8.62
C ARG A 130 -4.03 -21.85 8.57
N GLU A 131 -3.30 -21.45 9.62
CA GLU A 131 -2.13 -20.59 9.36
C GLU A 131 -1.54 -21.20 8.11
N SER A 132 -1.63 -20.50 6.97
CA SER A 132 -1.00 -21.06 5.80
C SER A 132 0.41 -21.11 6.26
N PRO A 133 0.96 -22.33 6.43
CA PRO A 133 2.03 -22.51 7.37
C PRO A 133 3.02 -21.42 7.05
N VAL A 134 3.51 -20.69 8.06
CA VAL A 134 4.67 -19.83 7.87
C VAL A 134 5.77 -20.82 7.52
N ILE A 135 5.79 -21.27 6.27
CA ILE A 135 6.74 -22.17 5.70
C ILE A 135 7.92 -21.23 5.56
N ASN A 136 8.75 -21.22 6.59
CA ASN A 136 10.11 -20.78 6.44
C ASN A 136 10.69 -21.76 5.41
N SER A 137 10.72 -21.32 4.18
CA SER A 137 11.37 -22.01 3.08
C SER A 137 12.72 -21.38 2.85
N VAL A 138 13.60 -22.11 2.17
CA VAL A 138 14.85 -21.55 1.68
C VAL A 138 14.74 -21.50 0.17
N PHE A 139 14.97 -20.33 -0.41
CA PHE A 139 15.04 -20.15 -1.85
C PHE A 139 16.37 -19.46 -2.19
N ASN A 140 17.15 -20.04 -3.09
CA ASN A 140 18.52 -19.60 -3.40
C ASN A 140 19.41 -19.41 -2.15
N GLY A 141 19.23 -20.23 -1.11
CA GLY A 141 19.99 -20.12 0.14
C GLY A 141 19.49 -19.03 1.11
N HIS A 142 18.41 -18.32 0.79
CA HIS A 142 17.85 -17.25 1.62
C HIS A 142 16.55 -17.67 2.31
N PRO A 143 16.33 -17.26 3.58
CA PRO A 143 15.06 -17.48 4.27
C PRO A 143 13.93 -16.76 3.56
N ARG A 144 12.82 -17.46 3.37
CA ARG A 144 11.60 -16.97 2.74
C ARG A 144 10.40 -17.31 3.60
N VAL A 145 9.56 -16.32 3.88
CA VAL A 145 8.29 -16.47 4.57
C VAL A 145 7.16 -16.51 3.55
N VAL A 146 6.43 -17.63 3.49
CA VAL A 146 5.22 -17.78 2.66
C VAL A 146 4.06 -17.03 3.30
N LYS A 147 3.40 -16.14 2.54
CA LYS A 147 2.17 -15.41 2.94
C LYS A 147 1.04 -15.80 1.99
N ALA A 148 -0.12 -16.23 2.49
CA ALA A 148 -1.15 -16.90 1.67
C ALA A 148 -2.54 -16.23 1.65
N CYS A 149 -2.70 -15.07 2.28
CA CYS A 149 -3.94 -14.30 2.30
C CYS A 149 -3.90 -13.21 1.21
N PRO A 150 -5.01 -12.51 0.87
CA PRO A 150 -4.94 -11.35 -0.01
C PRO A 150 -3.91 -10.37 0.56
N GLN A 151 -3.01 -9.90 -0.30
CA GLN A 151 -1.87 -9.14 0.16
C GLN A 151 -2.07 -7.66 -0.12
N LYS A 152 -1.80 -6.85 0.90
CA LYS A 152 -1.88 -5.38 0.83
C LYS A 152 -0.84 -4.82 -0.15
N ILE A 153 -1.24 -3.89 -1.00
CA ILE A 153 -0.35 -3.14 -1.90
C ILE A 153 -0.09 -1.75 -1.31
N THR A 154 1.16 -1.50 -0.97
CA THR A 154 1.68 -0.22 -0.49
C THR A 154 2.37 0.50 -1.66
N LEU A 155 1.84 1.65 -2.08
CA LEU A 155 2.58 2.55 -2.96
C LEU A 155 3.78 3.12 -2.20
N ALA A 156 4.98 3.00 -2.75
CA ALA A 156 6.17 3.72 -2.29
C ALA A 156 6.60 4.65 -3.41
N MET A 157 6.72 5.95 -3.12
CA MET A 157 7.04 6.95 -4.13
C MET A 157 7.97 8.02 -3.57
N LEU A 158 9.01 8.35 -4.35
CA LEU A 158 9.90 9.48 -4.11
C LEU A 158 9.44 10.64 -5.01
N VAL A 159 9.21 11.81 -4.42
CA VAL A 159 8.73 13.00 -5.15
C VAL A 159 9.59 14.23 -4.84
N ARG A 160 9.73 15.11 -5.82
CA ARG A 160 10.31 16.45 -5.64
C ARG A 160 9.86 17.38 -6.76
N ASN A 161 9.10 18.42 -6.43
CA ASN A 161 8.60 19.42 -7.37
C ASN A 161 7.82 18.83 -8.58
N GLU A 162 6.81 18.02 -8.29
CA GLU A 162 6.03 17.27 -9.27
C GLU A 162 4.56 17.72 -9.36
N ALA A 163 4.17 18.79 -8.63
CA ALA A 163 2.78 19.19 -8.46
C ALA A 163 2.04 19.44 -9.79
N ASP A 164 2.70 20.13 -10.72
CA ASP A 164 2.15 20.55 -12.00
C ASP A 164 2.58 19.65 -13.18
N ARG A 165 3.11 18.46 -12.89
CA ARG A 165 3.59 17.49 -13.90
C ARG A 165 2.66 16.28 -14.00
N TYR A 166 3.21 15.08 -13.94
CA TYR A 166 2.47 13.82 -14.12
C TYR A 166 1.90 13.25 -12.82
N LEU A 167 2.39 13.71 -11.66
CA LEU A 167 2.01 13.21 -10.33
C LEU A 167 0.48 13.16 -10.13
N PRO A 168 -0.32 14.16 -10.53
CA PRO A 168 -1.76 14.07 -10.34
C PRO A 168 -2.39 12.86 -11.04
N ALA A 169 -2.01 12.61 -12.29
CA ALA A 169 -2.54 11.48 -13.07
C ALA A 169 -2.04 10.14 -12.51
N VAL A 170 -0.77 10.07 -12.10
CA VAL A 170 -0.18 8.87 -11.49
C VAL A 170 -0.91 8.50 -10.19
N LEU A 171 -1.10 9.45 -9.27
CA LEU A 171 -1.77 9.19 -8.00
C LEU A 171 -3.25 8.85 -8.20
N GLN A 172 -3.96 9.52 -9.12
CA GLN A 172 -5.36 9.21 -9.44
C GLN A 172 -5.53 7.78 -9.97
N GLN A 173 -4.60 7.28 -10.79
CA GLN A 173 -4.64 5.90 -11.24
C GLN A 173 -4.26 4.93 -10.11
N ALA A 174 -3.17 5.22 -9.39
CA ALA A 174 -2.68 4.37 -8.31
C ALA A 174 -3.71 4.17 -7.20
N ALA A 175 -4.45 5.22 -6.86
CA ALA A 175 -5.51 5.19 -5.86
C ALA A 175 -6.60 4.13 -6.11
N GLN A 176 -6.74 3.65 -7.34
CA GLN A 176 -7.75 2.63 -7.69
C GLN A 176 -7.34 1.21 -7.32
N TYR A 177 -6.06 0.96 -7.06
CA TYR A 177 -5.55 -0.40 -6.85
C TYR A 177 -4.58 -0.56 -5.68
N VAL A 178 -4.12 0.52 -5.05
CA VAL A 178 -3.31 0.47 -3.83
C VAL A 178 -4.18 0.54 -2.57
N ASP A 179 -3.70 -0.06 -1.48
CA ASP A 179 -4.40 -0.07 -0.19
C ASP A 179 -3.84 0.98 0.77
N GLU A 180 -2.60 1.40 0.57
CA GLU A 180 -1.96 2.49 1.30
C GLU A 180 -0.84 3.13 0.47
N ALA A 181 -0.32 4.26 0.94
CA ALA A 181 0.81 4.94 0.32
C ALA A 181 1.85 5.39 1.35
N VAL A 182 3.11 5.34 0.94
CA VAL A 182 4.28 5.88 1.63
C VAL A 182 4.98 6.80 0.63
N ILE A 183 4.93 8.10 0.91
CA ILE A 183 5.51 9.13 0.05
C ILE A 183 6.71 9.73 0.77
N LEU A 184 7.86 9.73 0.11
CA LEU A 184 9.03 10.49 0.52
C LEU A 184 9.12 11.74 -0.37
N ASP A 185 8.85 12.90 0.21
CA ASP A 185 9.08 14.18 -0.43
C ASP A 185 10.51 14.65 -0.13
N ASP A 186 11.33 14.79 -1.17
CA ASP A 186 12.70 15.26 -1.05
C ASP A 186 12.76 16.79 -1.01
N ALA A 187 12.11 17.43 -0.04
CA ALA A 187 12.12 18.86 0.20
C ALA A 187 11.57 19.71 -0.98
N SER A 188 10.36 19.39 -1.45
CA SER A 188 9.67 20.16 -2.48
C SER A 188 9.45 21.61 -2.05
N THR A 189 9.50 22.51 -3.02
CA THR A 189 9.28 23.96 -2.86
C THR A 189 7.99 24.43 -3.53
N ASP A 190 7.30 23.54 -4.25
CA ASP A 190 5.99 23.76 -4.85
C ASP A 190 4.88 23.10 -4.02
N LYS A 191 3.72 22.85 -4.64
CA LYS A 191 2.55 22.25 -3.97
C LYS A 191 2.53 20.72 -3.98
N THR A 192 3.67 20.05 -4.19
CA THR A 192 3.75 18.59 -4.37
C THR A 192 3.11 17.85 -3.20
N VAL A 193 3.40 18.28 -1.97
CA VAL A 193 2.90 17.63 -0.76
C VAL A 193 1.38 17.81 -0.62
N GLU A 194 0.85 18.99 -0.98
CA GLU A 194 -0.59 19.26 -1.00
C GLU A 194 -1.31 18.37 -2.01
N VAL A 195 -0.76 18.24 -3.23
CA VAL A 195 -1.30 17.34 -4.27
C VAL A 195 -1.34 15.89 -3.80
N CYS A 196 -0.28 15.41 -3.14
CA CYS A 196 -0.25 14.07 -2.55
C CYS A 196 -1.36 13.89 -1.50
N ARG A 197 -1.55 14.85 -0.59
CA ARG A 197 -2.59 14.77 0.46
C ARG A 197 -4.01 14.79 -0.13
N GLU A 198 -4.24 15.61 -1.15
CA GLU A 198 -5.53 15.73 -1.80
C GLU A 198 -5.91 14.45 -2.56
N LEU A 199 -5.01 13.93 -3.39
CA LEU A 199 -5.32 12.80 -4.26
C LEU A 199 -5.29 11.45 -3.57
N LEU A 200 -4.59 11.35 -2.43
CA LEU A 200 -4.61 10.16 -1.57
C LEU A 200 -5.69 10.26 -0.47
N GLN A 201 -6.56 11.27 -0.51
CA GLN A 201 -7.63 11.41 0.46
C GLN A 201 -8.52 10.15 0.49
N GLY A 202 -8.63 9.52 1.66
CA GLY A 202 -9.39 8.28 1.86
C GLY A 202 -8.57 6.99 1.73
N ILE A 203 -7.29 7.10 1.33
CA ILE A 203 -6.31 6.00 1.36
C ILE A 203 -5.37 6.27 2.54
N PRO A 204 -5.10 5.28 3.42
CA PRO A 204 -4.07 5.40 4.44
C PRO A 204 -2.74 5.82 3.81
N SER A 205 -2.21 6.98 4.19
CA SER A 205 -0.98 7.51 3.60
C SER A 205 -0.04 8.06 4.66
N PHE A 206 1.24 7.72 4.57
CA PHE A 206 2.32 8.34 5.33
C PHE A 206 3.18 9.19 4.39
N ILE A 207 3.30 10.49 4.68
CA ILE A 207 4.08 11.42 3.87
C ILE A 207 5.22 11.97 4.73
N HIS A 208 6.45 11.63 4.38
CA HIS A 208 7.66 12.17 5.00
C HIS A 208 8.23 13.30 4.15
N VAL A 209 8.55 14.44 4.77
CA VAL A 209 9.13 15.60 4.08
C VAL A 209 10.54 15.83 4.60
N ASN A 210 11.53 15.66 3.72
CA ASN A 210 12.92 15.96 4.03
C ASN A 210 13.09 17.47 4.28
N GLN A 211 13.96 17.82 5.23
CA GLN A 211 14.25 19.23 5.55
C GLN A 211 15.13 19.91 4.50
N SER A 212 15.88 19.11 3.73
CA SER A 212 16.82 19.56 2.70
C SER A 212 16.89 18.53 1.59
N PRO A 213 17.11 18.93 0.32
CA PRO A 213 17.25 17.99 -0.78
C PRO A 213 18.41 17.02 -0.57
N GLY A 214 18.12 15.73 -0.70
CA GLY A 214 19.07 14.63 -0.76
C GLY A 214 19.44 14.22 -2.19
N PHE A 215 18.86 14.86 -3.21
CA PHE A 215 18.94 14.47 -4.63
C PHE A 215 20.37 14.26 -5.19
N GLY A 216 21.41 14.82 -4.56
CA GLY A 216 22.81 14.57 -4.94
C GLY A 216 23.29 13.13 -4.69
N ASN A 217 22.52 12.31 -3.98
CA ASN A 217 22.81 10.91 -3.74
C ASN A 217 21.52 10.06 -3.78
N GLU A 218 21.21 9.51 -4.95
CA GLU A 218 19.96 8.78 -5.20
C GLU A 218 19.78 7.60 -4.22
N ILE A 219 20.85 6.87 -3.92
CA ILE A 219 20.77 5.68 -3.07
C ILE A 219 20.27 5.99 -1.66
N ASN A 220 20.65 7.13 -1.07
CA ASN A 220 20.20 7.52 0.26
C ASN A 220 18.68 7.70 0.30
N LEU A 221 18.11 8.34 -0.73
CA LEU A 221 16.66 8.54 -0.84
C LEU A 221 15.93 7.22 -1.09
N ARG A 222 16.48 6.33 -1.93
CA ARG A 222 15.88 5.00 -2.18
C ARG A 222 15.91 4.12 -0.92
N GLN A 223 16.99 4.14 -0.15
CA GLN A 223 17.09 3.45 1.14
C GLN A 223 16.11 4.03 2.16
N GLN A 224 16.02 5.35 2.28
CA GLN A 224 15.08 6.02 3.17
C GLN A 224 13.63 5.65 2.83
N LEU A 225 13.24 5.73 1.55
CA LEU A 225 11.89 5.35 1.11
C LEU A 225 11.59 3.87 1.42
N TRP A 226 12.55 2.98 1.20
CA TRP A 226 12.42 1.57 1.54
C TRP A 226 12.22 1.35 3.04
N GLU A 227 13.00 2.01 3.89
CA GLU A 227 12.86 1.93 5.35
C GLU A 227 11.49 2.41 5.82
N LEU A 228 11.00 3.53 5.27
CA LEU A 228 9.66 4.04 5.56
C LEU A 228 8.56 3.04 5.16
N ALA A 229 8.68 2.42 3.99
CA ALA A 229 7.75 1.39 3.53
C ALA A 229 7.80 0.13 4.40
N VAL A 230 8.97 -0.28 4.86
CA VAL A 230 9.12 -1.43 5.77
C VAL A 230 8.50 -1.12 7.14
N GLN A 231 8.70 0.10 7.67
CA GLN A 231 8.13 0.53 8.95
C GLN A 231 6.59 0.64 8.92
N SER A 232 5.99 0.89 7.75
CA SER A 232 4.53 0.87 7.58
C SER A 232 3.93 -0.54 7.58
N SER A 233 4.74 -1.58 7.80
CA SER A 233 4.35 -2.99 7.72
C SER A 233 3.82 -3.38 6.33
N ALA A 234 4.40 -2.80 5.27
CA ALA A 234 4.04 -3.10 3.90
C ALA A 234 4.17 -4.60 3.58
N GLU A 235 3.17 -5.15 2.88
CA GLU A 235 3.19 -6.53 2.43
C GLU A 235 3.82 -6.63 1.04
N TRP A 236 3.19 -6.01 0.04
CA TRP A 236 3.79 -5.72 -1.25
C TRP A 236 4.11 -4.23 -1.35
N ILE A 237 5.34 -3.94 -1.72
CA ILE A 237 5.81 -2.59 -1.99
C ILE A 237 5.79 -2.41 -3.52
N LEU A 238 4.89 -1.56 -4.00
CA LEU A 238 4.86 -1.07 -5.36
C LEU A 238 5.66 0.22 -5.42
N CYS A 239 6.82 0.22 -6.08
CA CYS A 239 7.67 1.41 -6.19
C CYS A 239 7.48 2.06 -7.57
N LEU A 240 6.82 3.22 -7.60
CA LEU A 240 6.62 4.03 -8.80
C LEU A 240 7.30 5.40 -8.63
N ASP A 241 7.90 5.90 -9.70
CA ASP A 241 8.30 7.30 -9.79
C ASP A 241 7.08 8.18 -10.15
N ALA A 242 7.15 9.49 -9.89
CA ALA A 242 6.04 10.43 -10.07
C ALA A 242 5.58 10.63 -11.53
N ASP A 243 6.36 10.11 -12.48
CA ASP A 243 6.14 10.15 -13.92
C ASP A 243 5.89 8.75 -14.54
N GLU A 244 5.60 7.75 -13.70
CA GLU A 244 5.32 6.37 -14.12
C GLU A 244 3.87 5.98 -13.86
N VAL A 245 3.17 5.54 -14.90
CA VAL A 245 1.76 5.13 -14.83
C VAL A 245 1.57 3.80 -15.56
N PHE A 246 0.70 2.94 -15.04
CA PHE A 246 0.39 1.68 -15.71
C PHE A 246 -0.60 1.88 -16.88
N GLU A 247 -0.72 0.89 -17.74
CA GLU A 247 -1.89 0.75 -18.61
C GLU A 247 -3.16 0.42 -17.81
N ASP A 248 -4.33 0.80 -18.32
CA ASP A 248 -5.61 0.80 -17.57
C ASP A 248 -6.01 -0.57 -17.01
N ARG A 249 -5.60 -1.66 -17.67
CA ARG A 249 -5.87 -3.05 -17.24
C ARG A 249 -5.31 -3.37 -15.85
N VAL A 250 -4.35 -2.59 -15.35
CA VAL A 250 -3.78 -2.76 -14.01
C VAL A 250 -4.85 -2.82 -12.92
N VAL A 251 -5.91 -2.01 -13.03
CA VAL A 251 -6.96 -1.89 -12.02
C VAL A 251 -7.65 -3.24 -11.79
N SER A 252 -7.91 -3.98 -12.86
CA SER A 252 -8.51 -5.31 -12.78
C SER A 252 -7.52 -6.45 -12.56
N GLU A 253 -6.27 -6.31 -13.03
CA GLU A 253 -5.33 -7.43 -13.11
C GLU A 253 -4.36 -7.52 -11.93
N ILE A 254 -3.94 -6.38 -11.33
CA ILE A 254 -2.86 -6.37 -10.33
C ILE A 254 -3.17 -7.23 -9.10
N ARG A 255 -4.45 -7.34 -8.72
CA ARG A 255 -4.90 -8.17 -7.61
C ARG A 255 -4.66 -9.66 -7.85
N THR A 256 -4.74 -10.12 -9.10
CA THR A 256 -4.45 -11.52 -9.44
C THR A 256 -2.96 -11.85 -9.27
N LEU A 257 -2.08 -10.85 -9.42
CA LEU A 257 -0.64 -11.02 -9.29
C LEU A 257 -0.20 -11.12 -7.82
N VAL A 258 -0.83 -10.34 -6.94
CA VAL A 258 -0.43 -10.26 -5.52
C VAL A 258 -1.09 -11.30 -4.62
N ASN A 259 -2.29 -11.79 -5.01
CA ASN A 259 -3.09 -12.74 -4.24
C ASN A 259 -2.69 -14.19 -4.51
N GLN A 260 -1.41 -14.49 -4.30
CA GLN A 260 -0.84 -15.84 -4.47
C GLN A 260 0.36 -16.04 -3.53
N PRO A 261 0.72 -17.26 -3.09
CA PRO A 261 1.77 -17.47 -2.08
C PRO A 261 3.17 -17.79 -2.64
N HIS A 262 3.35 -17.89 -3.95
CA HIS A 262 4.51 -18.49 -4.60
C HIS A 262 5.57 -17.49 -5.09
N ILE A 263 5.15 -16.29 -5.48
CA ILE A 263 5.99 -15.23 -6.04
C ILE A 263 6.08 -14.07 -5.06
N ASP A 264 7.26 -13.49 -4.95
CA ASP A 264 7.57 -12.35 -4.11
C ASP A 264 8.11 -11.15 -4.90
N VAL A 265 8.42 -11.31 -6.20
CA VAL A 265 8.84 -10.21 -7.07
C VAL A 265 8.12 -10.30 -8.39
N ILE A 266 7.54 -9.19 -8.83
CA ILE A 266 6.90 -9.11 -10.14
C ILE A 266 7.58 -8.02 -10.96
N GLY A 267 8.10 -8.44 -12.10
CA GLY A 267 8.72 -7.58 -13.09
C GLY A 267 7.73 -7.13 -14.16
N PHE A 268 7.91 -5.90 -14.63
CA PHE A 268 7.09 -5.27 -15.68
C PHE A 268 8.00 -4.61 -16.73
N ARG A 269 7.45 -4.39 -17.93
CA ARG A 269 8.14 -3.66 -19.00
C ARG A 269 7.84 -2.16 -18.88
N LEU A 270 8.89 -1.35 -18.94
CA LEU A 270 8.83 0.11 -18.88
C LEU A 270 9.03 0.69 -20.28
N TYR A 271 8.14 1.58 -20.71
CA TYR A 271 8.22 2.26 -21.99
C TYR A 271 8.54 3.73 -21.75
N ASP A 272 9.69 4.20 -22.25
CA ASP A 272 10.13 5.58 -22.12
C ASP A 272 9.42 6.46 -23.17
N PHE A 273 8.40 7.20 -22.75
CA PHE A 273 7.59 8.07 -23.60
C PHE A 273 8.36 9.33 -23.98
N TRP A 274 8.40 9.64 -25.27
CA TRP A 274 9.09 10.80 -25.85
C TRP A 274 8.14 11.95 -26.22
N ASP A 275 6.85 11.63 -26.28
CA ASP A 275 5.71 12.54 -26.27
C ASP A 275 4.51 11.78 -25.65
N MET A 276 3.30 12.34 -25.68
CA MET A 276 2.12 11.70 -25.05
C MET A 276 1.60 10.44 -25.79
N GLU A 277 2.05 10.19 -27.02
CA GLU A 277 1.56 9.10 -27.88
C GLU A 277 2.66 8.12 -28.33
N HIS A 278 3.95 8.45 -28.17
CA HIS A 278 5.05 7.65 -28.68
C HIS A 278 6.11 7.37 -27.61
N TYR A 279 6.60 6.14 -27.60
CA TYR A 279 7.79 5.78 -26.84
C TYR A 279 9.02 5.69 -27.75
N ARG A 280 10.20 5.87 -27.18
CA ARG A 280 11.45 5.77 -27.92
C ARG A 280 11.96 4.33 -27.92
N GLU A 281 12.42 3.87 -29.08
CA GLU A 281 12.99 2.55 -29.26
C GLU A 281 14.25 2.60 -30.12
N ASP A 282 15.43 2.42 -29.52
CA ASP A 282 16.70 2.29 -30.24
C ASP A 282 17.80 1.61 -29.39
N GLU A 283 19.07 1.73 -29.81
CA GLU A 283 20.24 1.13 -29.16
C GLU A 283 20.34 1.46 -27.65
N PHE A 284 20.00 2.68 -27.25
CA PHE A 284 20.12 3.13 -25.85
C PHE A 284 18.77 3.18 -25.12
N TRP A 285 17.67 3.15 -25.85
CA TRP A 285 16.31 3.28 -25.35
C TRP A 285 15.52 2.01 -25.64
N ASN A 286 15.77 0.97 -24.85
CA ASN A 286 15.16 -0.36 -25.03
C ASN A 286 14.77 -1.01 -23.69
N ALA A 287 14.41 -0.18 -22.70
CA ALA A 287 13.95 -0.65 -21.40
C ALA A 287 12.74 -1.61 -21.53
N HIS A 288 11.85 -1.34 -22.49
CA HIS A 288 10.65 -2.14 -22.75
C HIS A 288 10.96 -3.57 -23.24
N LEU A 289 12.19 -3.87 -23.68
CA LEU A 289 12.61 -5.23 -24.05
C LEU A 289 12.93 -6.10 -22.83
N ARG A 290 12.93 -5.53 -21.62
CA ARG A 290 13.32 -6.20 -20.38
C ARG A 290 12.25 -6.00 -19.30
N TYR A 291 12.18 -6.97 -18.39
CA TYR A 291 11.33 -6.86 -17.21
C TYR A 291 12.17 -6.35 -16.04
N ALA A 292 11.75 -5.24 -15.44
CA ALA A 292 12.34 -4.70 -14.22
C ALA A 292 11.39 -4.89 -13.03
N PRO A 293 11.88 -5.17 -11.81
CA PRO A 293 11.02 -5.26 -10.63
C PRO A 293 10.33 -3.93 -10.30
N PHE A 294 9.01 -3.93 -10.20
CA PHE A 294 8.23 -2.79 -9.65
C PHE A 294 7.45 -3.16 -8.39
N LEU A 295 7.19 -4.46 -8.18
CA LEU A 295 6.36 -4.95 -7.09
C LEU A 295 7.13 -6.03 -6.32
N VAL A 296 7.45 -5.77 -5.06
CA VAL A 296 8.25 -6.66 -4.20
C VAL A 296 7.50 -6.96 -2.91
N ARG A 297 7.30 -8.23 -2.59
CA ARG A 297 6.79 -8.67 -1.31
C ARG A 297 7.91 -8.60 -0.29
N TYR A 298 7.70 -7.82 0.77
CA TYR A 298 8.69 -7.69 1.83
C TYR A 298 8.85 -9.01 2.61
N GLN A 299 10.11 -9.43 2.78
CA GLN A 299 10.57 -10.64 3.45
C GLN A 299 11.50 -10.23 4.60
N SER A 300 10.98 -10.21 5.83
CA SER A 300 11.69 -9.67 7.00
C SER A 300 13.01 -10.37 7.36
N LYS A 301 13.22 -11.60 6.88
CA LYS A 301 14.44 -12.39 7.10
C LYS A 301 15.37 -12.41 5.89
N PHE A 302 15.01 -11.71 4.80
CA PHE A 302 15.84 -11.64 3.60
C PHE A 302 16.90 -10.54 3.77
N PRO A 303 18.19 -10.82 3.55
CA PRO A 303 19.25 -9.83 3.70
C PRO A 303 19.30 -8.92 2.47
N TYR A 304 18.50 -7.86 2.47
CA TYR A 304 18.47 -6.88 1.38
C TYR A 304 19.83 -6.19 1.21
N GLN A 305 20.34 -6.17 -0.02
CA GLN A 305 21.62 -5.57 -0.40
C GLN A 305 21.38 -4.53 -1.48
N TRP A 306 21.88 -3.32 -1.28
CA TRP A 306 21.77 -2.23 -2.24
C TRP A 306 22.98 -2.15 -3.14
N LEU A 307 22.78 -1.64 -4.37
CA LEU A 307 23.88 -1.18 -5.20
C LEU A 307 24.27 0.23 -4.74
N GLU A 308 25.39 0.36 -4.04
CA GLU A 308 25.84 1.63 -3.45
C GLU A 308 26.52 2.53 -4.50
N THR A 309 25.71 3.07 -5.41
CA THR A 309 26.12 4.07 -6.41
C THR A 309 25.28 5.34 -6.24
N PRO A 310 25.86 6.55 -6.36
CA PRO A 310 25.11 7.80 -6.20
C PRO A 310 24.09 8.05 -7.33
N LEU A 311 24.24 7.35 -8.46
CA LEU A 311 23.37 7.42 -9.63
C LEU A 311 23.16 6.01 -10.19
N HIS A 312 21.95 5.71 -10.66
CA HIS A 312 21.60 4.41 -11.26
C HIS A 312 21.66 3.24 -10.26
N CYS A 313 21.33 3.49 -8.98
CA CYS A 313 21.31 2.45 -7.94
C CYS A 313 20.13 1.48 -8.03
N GLY A 314 19.11 1.84 -8.82
CA GLY A 314 17.85 1.11 -8.91
C GLY A 314 16.87 1.48 -7.79
N ARG A 315 15.60 1.12 -8.00
CA ARG A 315 14.49 1.46 -7.09
C ARG A 315 14.33 0.53 -5.89
N PHE A 316 14.98 -0.63 -5.92
CA PHE A 316 14.94 -1.66 -4.89
C PHE A 316 16.35 -2.16 -4.59
N PRO A 317 16.57 -2.85 -3.46
CA PRO A 317 17.78 -3.62 -3.23
C PRO A 317 18.10 -4.52 -4.43
N GLN A 318 19.34 -4.51 -4.93
CA GLN A 318 19.72 -5.18 -6.18
C GLN A 318 19.46 -6.70 -6.15
N ASN A 319 19.45 -7.30 -4.96
CA ASN A 319 19.31 -8.73 -4.78
C ASN A 319 17.87 -9.21 -4.63
N VAL A 320 16.85 -8.35 -4.79
CA VAL A 320 15.43 -8.78 -4.73
C VAL A 320 15.11 -9.89 -5.74
N THR A 321 15.78 -9.91 -6.89
CA THR A 321 15.61 -10.94 -7.93
C THR A 321 16.10 -12.34 -7.51
N LEU A 322 16.79 -12.46 -6.36
CA LEU A 322 17.10 -13.75 -5.76
C LEU A 322 15.88 -14.38 -5.08
N LEU A 323 14.80 -13.64 -4.84
CA LEU A 323 13.50 -14.15 -4.39
C LEU A 323 12.71 -14.76 -5.56
N PRO A 324 11.70 -15.61 -5.30
CA PRO A 324 10.82 -16.14 -6.34
C PRO A 324 10.18 -15.01 -7.16
N SER A 325 10.48 -15.00 -8.45
CA SER A 325 10.14 -13.90 -9.35
C SER A 325 9.23 -14.38 -10.48
N ALA A 326 8.30 -13.52 -10.90
CA ALA A 326 7.51 -13.68 -12.12
C ALA A 326 7.50 -12.38 -12.93
N VAL A 327 6.99 -12.46 -14.15
CA VAL A 327 6.80 -11.30 -15.03
C VAL A 327 5.32 -11.13 -15.34
N SER A 328 4.90 -9.88 -15.52
CA SER A 328 3.53 -9.55 -15.93
C SER A 328 3.53 -8.89 -17.30
N ASN A 329 2.53 -9.22 -18.12
CA ASN A 329 2.34 -8.55 -19.41
C ASN A 329 1.82 -7.13 -19.28
N LEU A 330 1.38 -6.70 -18.08
CA LEU A 330 1.08 -5.31 -17.79
C LEU A 330 2.28 -4.42 -18.07
N ARG A 331 2.03 -3.27 -18.68
CA ARG A 331 3.04 -2.33 -19.16
C ARG A 331 2.98 -1.03 -18.36
N LEU A 332 4.15 -0.45 -18.08
CA LEU A 332 4.27 0.90 -17.53
C LEU A 332 4.70 1.89 -18.60
N LYS A 333 4.09 3.06 -18.56
CA LYS A 333 4.44 4.25 -19.33
C LYS A 333 5.27 5.16 -18.43
N HIS A 334 6.44 5.57 -18.90
CA HIS A 334 7.32 6.50 -18.20
C HIS A 334 7.39 7.81 -18.97
N PHE A 335 6.70 8.82 -18.44
CA PHE A 335 6.55 10.14 -19.05
C PHE A 335 7.68 11.11 -18.73
N GLY A 336 8.67 10.67 -17.96
CA GLY A 336 9.83 11.47 -17.57
C GLY A 336 10.72 11.95 -18.70
N TRP A 337 10.43 11.59 -19.96
CA TRP A 337 11.13 12.03 -21.17
C TRP A 337 10.20 12.71 -22.19
N ALA A 338 8.91 12.87 -21.89
CA ALA A 338 7.90 13.18 -22.88
C ALA A 338 7.95 14.63 -23.37
N THR A 339 8.54 15.56 -22.61
CA THR A 339 8.74 16.94 -23.06
C THR A 339 10.19 17.22 -23.38
N THR A 340 10.43 18.22 -24.23
CA THR A 340 11.81 18.69 -24.52
C THR A 340 12.46 19.28 -23.28
N GLU A 341 11.68 19.96 -22.44
CA GLU A 341 12.15 20.55 -21.18
C GLU A 341 12.63 19.48 -20.20
N ASP A 342 11.84 18.41 -20.00
CA ASP A 342 12.22 17.27 -19.15
C ASP A 342 13.56 16.67 -19.59
N ARG A 343 13.72 16.47 -20.91
CA ARG A 343 14.94 15.94 -21.51
C ARG A 343 16.14 16.85 -21.30
N GLN A 344 15.97 18.17 -21.46
CA GLN A 344 17.04 19.15 -21.22
C GLN A 344 17.48 19.17 -19.74
N ILE A 345 16.51 19.15 -18.81
CA ILE A 345 16.80 19.12 -17.37
C ILE A 345 17.52 17.83 -17.00
N LYS A 346 17.03 16.66 -17.43
CA LYS A 346 17.67 15.36 -17.16
C LYS A 346 19.06 15.26 -17.80
N TYR A 347 19.24 15.76 -19.03
CA TYR A 347 20.54 15.80 -19.70
C TYR A 347 21.58 16.59 -18.90
N THR A 348 21.28 17.85 -18.59
CA THR A 348 22.18 18.73 -17.83
C THR A 348 22.55 18.09 -16.49
N ARG A 349 21.54 17.57 -15.78
CA ARG A 349 21.73 16.90 -14.49
C ARG A 349 22.67 15.69 -14.58
N TYR A 350 22.51 14.82 -15.58
CA TYR A 350 23.40 13.67 -15.74
C TYR A 350 24.82 14.07 -16.13
N LYS A 351 24.98 15.09 -16.97
CA LYS A 351 26.30 15.61 -17.34
C LYS A 351 27.03 16.27 -16.16
N GLU A 352 26.31 16.90 -15.25
CA GLU A 352 26.87 17.48 -14.02
C GLU A 352 27.21 16.40 -12.97
N ALA A 353 26.32 15.43 -12.78
CA ALA A 353 26.49 14.38 -11.77
C ALA A 353 27.49 13.29 -12.18
N ASP A 354 27.63 13.02 -13.47
CA ASP A 354 28.45 11.94 -14.02
C ASP A 354 29.18 12.37 -15.31
N PRO A 355 30.03 13.42 -15.24
CA PRO A 355 30.66 14.05 -16.41
C PRO A 355 31.51 13.07 -17.24
N ASP A 356 32.14 12.10 -16.57
CA ASP A 356 33.01 11.10 -17.17
C ASP A 356 32.28 9.77 -17.48
N GLY A 357 30.98 9.65 -17.17
CA GLY A 357 30.22 8.42 -17.37
C GLY A 357 30.71 7.25 -16.53
N LYS A 358 31.12 7.52 -15.29
CA LYS A 358 31.55 6.51 -14.33
C LYS A 358 30.39 5.63 -13.87
N TYR A 359 29.18 6.18 -13.80
CA TYR A 359 28.00 5.51 -13.27
C TYR A 359 27.00 5.09 -14.34
N GLY A 360 26.99 5.75 -15.50
CA GLY A 360 26.16 5.36 -16.65
C GLY A 360 26.93 5.33 -17.97
N ILE A 361 26.20 5.49 -19.08
CA ILE A 361 26.76 5.38 -20.44
C ILE A 361 26.74 6.76 -21.08
N LEU A 362 27.91 7.38 -21.32
CA LEU A 362 27.98 8.71 -21.93
C LEU A 362 27.21 8.81 -23.24
N LYS A 363 27.32 7.80 -24.12
CA LYS A 363 26.59 7.78 -25.39
C LYS A 363 25.07 7.80 -25.20
N GLN A 364 24.56 7.16 -24.15
CA GLN A 364 23.15 7.23 -23.80
C GLN A 364 22.79 8.65 -23.34
N TYR A 365 23.61 9.30 -22.51
CA TYR A 365 23.36 10.69 -22.10
C TYR A 365 23.32 11.63 -23.29
N GLU A 366 24.30 11.56 -24.21
CA GLU A 366 24.30 12.36 -25.44
C GLU A 366 23.06 12.10 -26.30
N SER A 367 22.57 10.85 -26.32
CA SER A 367 21.36 10.50 -27.08
C SER A 367 20.07 11.13 -26.52
N ILE A 368 20.03 11.63 -25.27
CA ILE A 368 18.83 12.26 -24.68
C ILE A 368 18.33 13.44 -25.55
N LEU A 369 19.26 14.18 -26.16
CA LEU A 369 18.97 15.35 -26.99
C LEU A 369 19.07 15.07 -28.49
N ASP A 370 19.02 13.79 -28.89
CA ASP A 370 18.98 13.40 -30.30
C ASP A 370 17.80 14.10 -31.01
N PRO A 371 18.04 14.87 -32.09
CA PRO A 371 16.99 15.56 -32.83
C PRO A 371 16.12 14.62 -33.69
N LYS A 372 16.55 13.37 -33.91
CA LYS A 372 15.85 12.38 -34.76
C LYS A 372 15.78 10.99 -34.10
N PRO A 373 15.16 10.88 -32.92
CA PRO A 373 14.99 9.60 -32.25
C PRO A 373 14.04 8.71 -33.05
N ASN A 374 14.20 7.39 -32.92
CA ASN A 374 13.21 6.45 -33.44
C ASN A 374 12.04 6.34 -32.46
N LEU A 375 10.85 6.76 -32.91
CA LEU A 375 9.64 6.82 -32.10
C LEU A 375 8.62 5.80 -32.59
N ILE A 376 8.08 5.02 -31.66
CA ILE A 376 7.06 4.01 -31.92
C ILE A 376 5.76 4.46 -31.28
N LYS A 377 4.67 4.44 -32.05
CA LYS A 377 3.35 4.84 -31.55
C LYS A 377 2.84 3.82 -30.53
N TRP A 378 2.48 4.31 -29.35
CA TRP A 378 1.88 3.52 -28.30
C TRP A 378 0.49 3.02 -28.70
N ARG A 379 0.18 1.79 -28.30
CA ARG A 379 -1.11 1.15 -28.50
C ARG A 379 -1.59 0.49 -27.22
N GLU A 380 -2.76 0.89 -26.78
CA GLU A 380 -3.43 0.27 -25.63
C GLU A 380 -3.84 -1.16 -25.94
N ASN A 381 -3.70 -2.05 -24.95
CA ASN A 381 -4.17 -3.44 -25.00
C ASN A 381 -3.58 -4.34 -26.10
N GLU A 382 -2.33 -4.11 -26.51
CA GLU A 382 -1.58 -5.04 -27.37
C GLU A 382 -1.03 -6.27 -26.63
#